data_AF-A0A816GQU9-F1
#
_entry.id   AF-A0A816GQU9-F1
#
_cell.length_a   1.000
_cell.length_b   1.000
_cell.length_c   1.000
_cell.angle_alpha   90.00
_cell.angle_beta   90.00
_cell.angle_gamma   90.00
#
_symmetry.space_group_name_H-M   'P 1'
#
loop_
_entity.id
_entity.type
_entity.pdbx_description
1 polymer ?
#
loop_
_entity_poly.entity_id
_entity_poly.type
_entity_poly.pdbx_seq_one_letter_code
_entity_poly.pdbx_strand_id
1 'polypeptide(L)'
;LAIIGIISLCRLQKPPRIYVEKSLEEILCNNSKPLPHMTTDHCHPGDREDNLWLTFNDYKPPETQIEWEETCFLDKSFHGYYTWPKIIKYPMNKRARYTKDHEMPKDVTILYDRFMNKQFVRQITQLMILNENENEEQKKFDKDQFVMFKGLFRNFGLAFFDNFIEQLNELIHEKITEKQEGSHRVAAQIVAGMICGSTNWTLKMLNELWEKLTPLLTEVCNNLNSEILSHWNACFFYIIINKDPRRMFRVIHFLCTLINAKSTSNTFNESARWCLIRNLDEFQWRIPSVWCEVYKHIAELLDHSSLSVRTRIA
;
A
#
# COMPACT_ATOMS: atom_id res chain seq x y z
N LEU A 1 -17.62 17.68 5.32
CA LEU A 1 -18.84 16.90 5.67
C LEU A 1 -19.16 15.80 4.66
N ALA A 2 -19.27 16.07 3.35
CA ALA A 2 -19.60 15.04 2.34
C ALA A 2 -18.62 13.85 2.31
N ILE A 3 -17.30 14.11 2.34
CA ILE A 3 -16.26 13.06 2.42
C ILE A 3 -16.49 12.15 3.63
N ILE A 4 -16.74 12.74 4.82
CA ILE A 4 -17.02 12.01 6.05
C ILE A 4 -18.30 11.16 5.92
N GLY A 5 -19.33 11.67 5.25
CA GLY A 5 -20.54 10.92 4.92
C GLY A 5 -20.26 9.67 4.09
N ILE A 6 -19.48 9.79 3.02
CA ILE A 6 -19.07 8.66 2.16
C ILE A 6 -18.24 7.65 2.97
N ILE A 7 -17.28 8.12 3.78
CA ILE A 7 -16.47 7.26 4.64
C ILE A 7 -17.35 6.45 5.59
N SER A 8 -18.28 7.12 6.27
CA SER A 8 -19.21 6.51 7.22
C SER A 8 -20.09 5.48 6.54
N LEU A 9 -20.68 5.81 5.38
CA LEU A 9 -21.48 4.87 4.60
C LEU A 9 -20.67 3.65 4.19
N CYS A 10 -19.46 3.84 3.65
CA CYS A 10 -18.57 2.75 3.28
C CYS A 10 -18.20 1.87 4.48
N ARG A 11 -18.07 2.45 5.68
CA ARG A 11 -17.79 1.71 6.94
C ARG A 11 -19.00 0.92 7.42
N LEU A 12 -20.19 1.50 7.37
CA LEU A 12 -21.46 0.84 7.74
C LEU A 12 -21.79 -0.30 6.79
N GLN A 13 -21.63 -0.08 5.48
CA GLN A 13 -21.90 -1.04 4.41
C GLN A 13 -20.67 -1.87 4.07
N LYS A 14 -19.75 -2.06 5.02
CA LYS A 14 -18.51 -2.82 4.78
C LYS A 14 -18.86 -4.31 4.75
N PRO A 15 -18.69 -5.04 3.62
CA PRO A 15 -19.02 -6.47 3.57
C PRO A 15 -18.23 -7.23 4.64
N PRO A 16 -18.75 -8.27 5.33
CA PRO A 16 -18.02 -8.94 6.40
C PRO A 16 -16.71 -9.58 5.91
N ARG A 17 -15.74 -9.73 6.82
CA ARG A 17 -14.54 -10.54 6.57
C ARG A 17 -14.79 -11.96 7.08
N ILE A 18 -14.29 -12.93 6.32
CA ILE A 18 -14.18 -14.30 6.80
C ILE A 18 -12.84 -14.39 7.53
N TYR A 19 -12.87 -14.87 8.77
CA TYR A 19 -11.69 -15.06 9.59
C TYR A 19 -11.38 -16.54 9.72
N VAL A 20 -10.09 -16.85 9.76
CA VAL A 20 -9.54 -18.14 10.09
C VAL A 20 -8.87 -18.01 11.45
N GLU A 21 -9.10 -19.00 12.30
CA GLU A 21 -8.48 -19.12 13.62
C GLU A 21 -7.73 -20.45 13.62
N LYS A 22 -6.40 -20.37 13.75
CA LYS A 22 -5.51 -21.53 13.76
C LYS A 22 -4.47 -21.40 14.86
N SER A 23 -3.97 -22.53 15.35
CA SER A 23 -2.76 -22.54 16.19
C SER A 23 -1.52 -22.25 15.34
N LEU A 24 -0.38 -21.97 15.98
CA LEU A 24 0.88 -21.80 15.25
C LEU A 24 1.29 -23.10 14.55
N GLU A 25 1.12 -24.24 15.24
CA GLU A 25 1.46 -25.57 14.74
C GLU A 25 0.67 -25.90 13.47
N GLU A 26 -0.63 -25.59 13.45
CA GLU A 26 -1.48 -25.76 12.27
C GLU A 26 -1.01 -24.90 11.08
N ILE A 27 -0.59 -23.66 11.34
CA ILE A 27 -0.08 -22.76 10.28
C ILE A 27 1.24 -23.30 9.73
N LEU A 28 2.17 -23.70 10.59
CA LEU A 28 3.47 -24.24 10.18
C LEU A 28 3.32 -25.56 9.41
N CYS A 29 2.43 -26.44 9.87
CA CYS A 29 2.12 -27.69 9.18
C CYS A 29 1.58 -27.44 7.76
N ASN A 30 0.62 -26.52 7.61
CA ASN A 30 0.08 -26.14 6.30
C ASN A 30 1.15 -25.55 5.37
N ASN A 31 2.12 -24.82 5.94
CA ASN A 31 3.22 -24.22 5.17
C ASN A 31 4.42 -25.16 4.98
N SER A 32 4.32 -26.42 5.41
CA SER A 32 5.43 -27.39 5.40
C SER A 32 6.71 -26.84 6.06
N LYS A 33 6.55 -26.13 7.18
CA LYS A 33 7.64 -25.54 7.96
C LYS A 33 7.93 -26.38 9.22
N PRO A 34 9.20 -26.41 9.69
CA PRO A 34 9.53 -27.14 10.90
C PRO A 34 8.76 -26.58 12.09
N LEU A 35 8.24 -27.47 12.93
CA LEU A 35 7.68 -27.08 14.21
C LEU A 35 8.84 -26.69 15.13
N PRO A 36 8.73 -25.60 15.91
CA PRO A 36 9.77 -25.26 16.86
C PRO A 36 10.00 -26.40 17.84
N HIS A 37 11.27 -26.76 18.03
CA HIS A 37 11.65 -27.60 19.15
C HIS A 37 11.30 -26.85 20.44
N MET A 38 10.28 -27.33 21.17
CA MET A 38 9.93 -26.79 22.49
C MET A 38 11.01 -27.16 23.51
N THR A 39 12.18 -26.59 23.37
CA THR A 39 13.27 -26.75 24.32
C THR A 39 13.56 -25.38 24.92
N THR A 40 13.10 -25.24 26.16
CA THR A 40 13.34 -24.16 27.15
C THR A 40 12.33 -23.00 27.18
N ASP A 41 11.80 -22.76 28.38
CA ASP A 41 10.87 -21.71 28.82
C ASP A 41 11.38 -20.26 28.66
N HIS A 42 12.42 -20.05 27.84
CA HIS A 42 13.02 -18.74 27.67
C HIS A 42 12.56 -18.13 26.36
N CYS A 43 11.47 -17.37 26.47
CA CYS A 43 11.02 -16.50 25.40
C CYS A 43 12.09 -15.44 25.11
N HIS A 44 12.70 -15.50 23.93
CA HIS A 44 13.65 -14.49 23.47
C HIS A 44 13.08 -13.72 22.26
N PRO A 45 13.07 -12.38 22.28
CA PRO A 45 12.64 -11.59 21.14
C PRO A 45 13.57 -11.75 19.95
N GLY A 46 13.05 -11.47 18.75
CA GLY A 46 13.84 -11.42 17.52
C GLY A 46 13.55 -12.57 16.58
N ASP A 47 14.49 -12.82 15.66
CA ASP A 47 14.35 -13.80 14.60
C ASP A 47 14.50 -15.23 15.16
N ARG A 48 13.52 -16.09 14.89
CA ARG A 48 13.43 -17.46 15.40
C ARG A 48 12.84 -18.37 14.33
N GLU A 49 13.20 -19.65 14.35
CA GLU A 49 12.74 -20.62 13.35
C GLU A 49 11.21 -20.63 13.16
N ASP A 50 10.47 -20.43 14.26
CA ASP A 50 9.01 -20.40 14.30
C ASP A 50 8.37 -19.13 13.72
N ASN A 51 9.15 -18.05 13.50
CA ASN A 51 8.67 -16.77 12.99
C ASN A 51 9.30 -16.35 11.65
N LEU A 52 10.34 -17.03 11.18
CA LEU A 52 11.00 -16.73 9.90
C LEU A 52 10.03 -16.76 8.70
N TRP A 53 8.96 -17.56 8.77
CA TRP A 53 7.93 -17.63 7.73
C TRP A 53 7.11 -16.33 7.57
N LEU A 54 7.15 -15.43 8.56
CA LEU A 54 6.57 -14.08 8.47
C LEU A 54 7.48 -13.08 7.75
N THR A 55 8.77 -13.40 7.65
CA THR A 55 9.72 -12.53 6.97
C THR A 55 9.55 -12.62 5.46
N PHE A 56 10.04 -11.60 4.77
CA PHE A 56 10.07 -11.54 3.32
C PHE A 56 11.21 -12.37 2.71
N ASN A 57 12.13 -12.87 3.54
CA ASN A 57 13.25 -13.70 3.11
C ASN A 57 12.71 -14.99 2.47
N ASP A 58 13.19 -15.29 1.26
CA ASP A 58 12.79 -16.46 0.48
C ASP A 58 11.26 -16.60 0.27
N TYR A 59 10.52 -15.48 0.42
CA TYR A 59 9.09 -15.47 0.20
C TYR A 59 8.78 -15.67 -1.28
N LYS A 60 7.98 -16.70 -1.56
CA LYS A 60 7.41 -16.96 -2.89
C LYS A 60 5.94 -16.52 -2.88
N PRO A 61 5.56 -15.53 -3.68
CA PRO A 61 4.16 -15.13 -3.78
C PRO A 61 3.27 -16.28 -4.26
N PRO A 62 2.02 -16.38 -3.76
CA PRO A 62 1.04 -17.32 -4.27
C PRO A 62 0.84 -17.19 -5.79
N GLU A 63 0.85 -18.31 -6.50
CA GLU A 63 0.64 -18.36 -7.95
C GLU A 63 -0.83 -18.67 -8.29
N THR A 64 -1.52 -19.36 -7.38
CA THR A 64 -2.94 -19.72 -7.57
C THR A 64 -3.88 -18.91 -6.66
N GLN A 65 -5.14 -18.81 -7.06
CA GLN A 65 -6.17 -18.15 -6.25
C GLN A 65 -6.40 -18.85 -4.91
N ILE A 66 -6.28 -20.19 -4.87
CA ILE A 66 -6.46 -20.99 -3.66
C ILE A 66 -5.34 -20.69 -2.67
N GLU A 67 -4.08 -20.77 -3.11
CA GLU A 67 -2.92 -20.41 -2.29
C GLU A 67 -3.04 -18.98 -1.76
N TRP A 68 -3.45 -18.03 -2.61
CA TRP A 68 -3.67 -16.66 -2.18
C TRP A 68 -4.73 -16.56 -1.08
N GLU A 69 -5.88 -17.21 -1.24
CA GLU A 69 -6.97 -17.18 -0.26
C GLU A 69 -6.58 -17.79 1.09
N GLU A 70 -5.77 -18.86 1.07
CA GLU A 70 -5.35 -19.63 2.25
C GLU A 70 -4.11 -19.05 2.96
N THR A 71 -3.31 -18.24 2.26
CA THR A 71 -2.09 -17.65 2.82
C THR A 71 -2.38 -16.81 4.07
N CYS A 72 -1.75 -17.19 5.18
CA CYS A 72 -1.81 -16.45 6.43
C CYS A 72 -0.94 -15.20 6.37
N PHE A 73 -1.55 -14.02 6.23
CA PHE A 73 -0.89 -12.72 6.35
C PHE A 73 -1.24 -12.05 7.68
N LEU A 74 -0.23 -11.62 8.42
CA LEU A 74 -0.37 -10.96 9.72
C LEU A 74 0.05 -9.50 9.61
N ASP A 75 -0.91 -8.61 9.35
CA ASP A 75 -0.63 -7.18 9.11
C ASP A 75 0.08 -6.45 10.28
N LYS A 76 -0.06 -6.93 11.51
CA LYS A 76 0.55 -6.30 12.70
C LYS A 76 1.92 -6.88 12.98
N SER A 77 2.94 -6.03 13.02
CA SER A 77 4.36 -6.40 13.15
C SER A 77 4.72 -7.11 14.47
N PHE A 78 3.94 -6.92 15.53
CA PHE A 78 4.21 -7.53 16.85
C PHE A 78 4.03 -9.06 16.88
N HIS A 79 3.23 -9.64 15.96
CA HIS A 79 2.97 -11.09 15.99
C HIS A 79 4.26 -11.87 15.78
N GLY A 80 4.55 -12.78 16.70
CA GLY A 80 5.71 -13.65 16.61
C GLY A 80 7.04 -12.96 16.90
N TYR A 81 7.08 -11.66 17.22
CA TYR A 81 8.36 -11.02 17.55
C TYR A 81 8.84 -11.40 18.95
N TYR A 82 7.97 -11.26 19.95
CA TYR A 82 8.26 -11.65 21.33
C TYR A 82 7.70 -13.06 21.61
N THR A 83 6.37 -13.20 21.66
CA THR A 83 5.66 -14.48 21.80
C THR A 83 4.52 -14.59 20.80
N TRP A 84 3.98 -15.80 20.69
CA TRP A 84 2.75 -16.07 19.93
C TRP A 84 1.51 -16.07 20.84
N PRO A 85 0.36 -15.61 20.34
CA PRO A 85 -0.91 -15.91 21.00
C PRO A 85 -1.22 -17.40 20.86
N LYS A 86 -2.04 -17.94 21.77
CA LYS A 86 -2.50 -19.34 21.70
C LYS A 86 -3.23 -19.65 20.39
N ILE A 87 -4.00 -18.68 19.89
CA ILE A 87 -4.75 -18.78 18.64
C ILE A 87 -4.43 -17.55 17.81
N ILE A 88 -4.07 -17.76 16.55
CA ILE A 88 -3.79 -16.71 15.58
C ILE A 88 -5.04 -16.51 14.73
N LYS A 89 -5.64 -15.32 14.85
CA LYS A 89 -6.81 -14.91 14.08
C LYS A 89 -6.39 -14.02 12.91
N TYR A 90 -6.65 -14.46 11.68
CA TYR A 90 -6.32 -13.72 10.48
C TYR A 90 -7.46 -13.75 9.46
N PRO A 91 -7.63 -12.69 8.65
CA PRO A 91 -8.68 -12.69 7.63
C PRO A 91 -8.26 -13.51 6.41
N MET A 92 -9.19 -14.27 5.82
CA MET A 92 -8.98 -14.84 4.48
C MET A 92 -8.74 -13.73 3.47
N ASN A 93 -7.97 -14.01 2.42
CA ASN A 93 -7.69 -13.05 1.35
C ASN A 93 -8.80 -12.97 0.32
N LYS A 94 -10.04 -13.08 0.80
CA LYS A 94 -11.28 -13.00 0.05
C LYS A 94 -12.29 -12.17 0.82
N ARG A 95 -13.04 -11.37 0.09
CA ARG A 95 -14.15 -10.58 0.63
C ARG A 95 -15.20 -10.37 -0.44
N ALA A 96 -16.47 -10.47 -0.07
CA ALA A 96 -17.58 -10.05 -0.91
C ALA A 96 -17.50 -8.54 -1.19
N ARG A 97 -18.08 -8.12 -2.31
CA ARG A 97 -18.13 -6.74 -2.80
C ARG A 97 -19.45 -6.50 -3.49
N TYR A 98 -19.84 -5.23 -3.57
CA TYR A 98 -21.00 -4.83 -4.35
C TYR A 98 -20.63 -4.77 -5.83
N THR A 99 -21.41 -5.46 -6.65
CA THR A 99 -21.32 -5.48 -8.10
C THR A 99 -22.70 -5.17 -8.68
N LYS A 100 -22.77 -4.82 -9.96
CA LYS A 100 -24.03 -4.54 -10.66
C LYS A 100 -24.96 -5.76 -10.72
N ASP A 101 -24.38 -6.96 -10.67
CA ASP A 101 -25.09 -8.22 -10.84
C ASP A 101 -25.87 -8.65 -9.58
N HIS A 102 -25.73 -7.92 -8.47
CA HIS A 102 -26.34 -8.24 -7.20
C HIS A 102 -27.14 -7.06 -6.66
N GLU A 103 -28.22 -7.38 -5.93
CA GLU A 103 -29.02 -6.37 -5.26
C GLU A 103 -28.17 -5.62 -4.21
N MET A 104 -28.18 -4.30 -4.28
CA MET A 104 -27.46 -3.42 -3.38
C MET A 104 -28.46 -2.64 -2.52
N PRO A 105 -28.14 -2.34 -1.24
CA PRO A 105 -28.92 -1.39 -0.46
C PRO A 105 -29.08 -0.04 -1.19
N LYS A 106 -30.19 0.66 -0.98
CA LYS A 106 -30.49 1.93 -1.66
C LYS A 106 -29.35 2.94 -1.55
N ASP A 107 -28.80 3.12 -0.35
CA ASP A 107 -27.69 4.06 -0.10
C ASP A 107 -26.41 3.67 -0.84
N VAL A 108 -26.14 2.36 -0.95
CA VAL A 108 -24.99 1.82 -1.69
C VAL A 108 -25.18 2.03 -3.20
N THR A 109 -26.41 1.86 -3.70
CA THR A 109 -26.76 2.09 -5.10
C THR A 109 -26.54 3.54 -5.50
N ILE A 110 -26.96 4.50 -4.67
CA ILE A 110 -26.70 5.94 -4.91
C ILE A 110 -25.20 6.20 -5.04
N LEU A 111 -24.39 5.63 -4.15
CA LEU A 111 -22.94 5.77 -4.20
C LEU A 111 -22.36 5.14 -5.47
N TYR A 112 -22.86 3.96 -5.83
CA TYR A 112 -22.46 3.24 -7.04
C TYR A 112 -22.72 4.06 -8.30
N ASP A 113 -23.94 4.56 -8.48
CA ASP A 113 -24.33 5.33 -9.67
C ASP A 113 -23.53 6.62 -9.80
N ARG A 114 -23.22 7.28 -8.68
CA ARG A 114 -22.40 8.50 -8.68
C ARG A 114 -20.96 8.22 -9.10
N PHE A 115 -20.29 7.24 -8.51
CA PHE A 115 -18.89 6.94 -8.84
C PHE A 115 -18.71 6.19 -10.17
N MET A 116 -19.78 5.61 -10.71
CA MET A 116 -19.81 5.10 -12.09
C MET A 116 -19.83 6.24 -13.13
N ASN A 117 -20.31 7.42 -12.76
CA ASN A 117 -20.30 8.59 -13.65
C ASN A 117 -18.92 9.26 -13.67
N LYS A 118 -18.22 9.15 -14.80
CA LYS A 118 -16.89 9.78 -15.03
C LYS A 118 -16.89 11.28 -14.74
N GLN A 119 -17.94 12.00 -15.13
CA GLN A 119 -18.03 13.44 -14.89
C GLN A 119 -18.10 13.75 -13.39
N PHE A 120 -18.78 12.92 -12.60
CA PHE A 120 -18.83 13.09 -11.16
C PHE A 120 -17.45 12.82 -10.53
N VAL A 121 -16.74 11.76 -10.96
CA VAL A 121 -15.37 11.47 -10.51
C VAL A 121 -14.44 12.65 -10.80
N ARG A 122 -14.52 13.24 -11.99
CA ARG A 122 -13.74 14.42 -12.36
C ARG A 122 -14.09 15.66 -11.54
N GLN A 123 -15.37 15.90 -11.30
CA GLN A 123 -15.82 17.03 -10.49
C GLN A 123 -15.37 16.89 -9.03
N ILE A 124 -15.50 15.71 -8.43
CA ILE A 124 -15.11 15.52 -7.03
C ILE A 124 -13.59 15.64 -6.85
N THR A 125 -12.78 15.15 -7.80
CA THR A 125 -11.32 15.34 -7.73
C THR A 125 -10.93 16.80 -7.93
N GLN A 126 -11.55 17.52 -8.86
CA GLN A 126 -11.33 18.97 -9.02
C GLN A 126 -11.67 19.76 -7.75
N LEU A 127 -12.80 19.44 -7.10
CA LEU A 127 -13.15 20.06 -5.83
C LEU A 127 -12.13 19.73 -4.73
N MET A 128 -11.57 18.52 -4.70
CA MET A 128 -10.52 18.14 -3.75
C MET A 128 -9.20 18.87 -3.99
N ILE A 129 -8.87 19.20 -5.24
CA ILE A 129 -7.72 20.05 -5.59
C ILE A 129 -7.96 21.48 -5.12
N LEU A 130 -9.17 22.03 -5.34
CA LEU A 130 -9.51 23.40 -4.97
C LEU A 130 -9.69 23.61 -3.46
N ASN A 131 -10.06 22.58 -2.71
CA ASN A 131 -10.20 22.64 -1.25
C ASN A 131 -8.84 22.68 -0.51
N GLU A 132 -7.78 23.17 -1.17
CA GLU A 132 -6.54 23.56 -0.52
C GLU A 132 -6.80 24.74 0.39
N ASN A 133 -6.63 24.53 1.70
CA ASN A 133 -6.56 25.65 2.61
C ASN A 133 -5.27 26.42 2.32
N GLU A 134 -5.35 27.75 2.22
CA GLU A 134 -4.24 28.66 1.89
C GLU A 134 -3.05 28.59 2.87
N ASN A 135 -3.19 27.88 4.00
CA ASN A 135 -2.12 27.67 4.96
C ASN A 135 -1.13 26.60 4.47
N GLU A 136 0.13 26.96 4.27
CA GLU A 136 1.20 26.06 3.79
C GLU A 136 1.36 24.78 4.64
N GLU A 137 1.06 24.83 5.94
CA GLU A 137 1.09 23.64 6.81
C GLU A 137 -0.02 22.62 6.53
N GLN A 138 -1.04 22.98 5.72
CA GLN A 138 -2.23 22.18 5.40
C GLN A 138 -2.30 21.72 3.93
N LYS A 139 -1.33 22.07 3.07
CA LYS A 139 -1.12 21.40 1.77
C LYS A 139 -0.72 19.92 1.89
N LYS A 140 -0.85 19.33 3.09
CA LYS A 140 -0.47 17.96 3.40
C LYS A 140 -1.43 16.95 2.77
N PHE A 141 -0.94 15.72 2.64
CA PHE A 141 -1.75 14.56 2.27
C PHE A 141 -2.99 14.44 3.16
N ASP A 142 -4.18 14.54 2.56
CA ASP A 142 -5.46 14.49 3.27
C ASP A 142 -5.84 13.03 3.58
N LYS A 143 -5.82 12.70 4.87
CA LYS A 143 -6.12 11.37 5.37
C LYS A 143 -7.59 10.98 5.16
N ASP A 144 -8.53 11.91 5.21
CA ASP A 144 -9.94 11.61 5.03
C ASP A 144 -10.24 11.28 3.57
N GLN A 145 -9.69 12.04 2.63
CA GLN A 145 -9.79 11.72 1.19
C GLN A 145 -9.20 10.35 0.86
N PHE A 146 -8.01 10.05 1.38
CA PHE A 146 -7.43 8.71 1.29
C PHE A 146 -8.35 7.62 1.87
N VAL A 147 -8.90 7.82 3.07
CA VAL A 147 -9.80 6.85 3.73
C VAL A 147 -11.09 6.66 2.94
N MET A 148 -11.58 7.70 2.27
CA MET A 148 -12.72 7.63 1.37
C MET A 148 -12.42 6.71 0.18
N PHE A 149 -11.33 6.94 -0.55
CA PHE A 149 -10.92 6.09 -1.68
C PHE A 149 -10.68 4.63 -1.23
N LYS A 150 -9.98 4.44 -0.11
CA LYS A 150 -9.80 3.11 0.51
C LYS A 150 -11.14 2.41 0.79
N GLY A 151 -12.16 3.16 1.23
CA GLY A 151 -13.50 2.65 1.44
C GLY A 151 -14.18 2.21 0.16
N LEU A 152 -14.08 3.03 -0.90
CA LEU A 152 -14.65 2.75 -2.22
C LEU A 152 -14.07 1.46 -2.81
N PHE A 153 -12.75 1.37 -2.98
CA PHE A 153 -12.10 0.19 -3.58
C PHE A 153 -12.25 -1.07 -2.72
N ARG A 154 -12.40 -0.93 -1.40
CA ARG A 154 -12.72 -2.07 -0.52
C ARG A 154 -14.12 -2.62 -0.78
N ASN A 155 -15.11 -1.75 -0.93
CA ASN A 155 -16.53 -2.14 -1.00
C ASN A 155 -16.96 -2.53 -2.41
N PHE A 156 -16.43 -1.87 -3.44
CA PHE A 156 -16.87 -2.01 -4.84
C PHE A 156 -15.83 -2.66 -5.76
N GLY A 157 -14.59 -2.87 -5.28
CA GLY A 157 -13.56 -3.56 -6.05
C GLY A 157 -13.19 -2.79 -7.32
N LEU A 158 -13.28 -3.48 -8.45
CA LEU A 158 -12.94 -2.93 -9.76
C LEU A 158 -14.06 -2.10 -10.40
N ALA A 159 -15.24 -1.97 -9.78
CA ALA A 159 -16.41 -1.35 -10.42
C ALA A 159 -16.14 0.07 -10.98
N PHE A 160 -15.31 0.86 -10.30
CA PHE A 160 -14.96 2.23 -10.72
C PHE A 160 -13.50 2.34 -11.19
N PHE A 161 -12.82 1.21 -11.36
CA PHE A 161 -11.37 1.17 -11.57
C PHE A 161 -10.96 1.94 -12.81
N ASP A 162 -11.59 1.68 -13.96
CA ASP A 162 -11.27 2.37 -15.21
C ASP A 162 -11.51 3.87 -15.13
N ASN A 163 -12.60 4.31 -14.49
CA ASN A 163 -12.89 5.72 -14.27
C ASN A 163 -11.78 6.41 -13.46
N PHE A 164 -11.27 5.73 -12.43
CA PHE A 164 -10.18 6.25 -11.61
C PHE A 164 -8.82 6.16 -12.30
N ILE A 165 -8.56 5.15 -13.14
CA ILE A 165 -7.34 5.08 -13.94
C ILE A 165 -7.31 6.23 -14.97
N GLU A 166 -8.42 6.50 -15.65
CA GLU A 166 -8.54 7.66 -16.55
C GLU A 166 -8.31 8.97 -15.79
N GLN A 167 -8.96 9.13 -14.63
CA GLN A 167 -8.77 10.30 -13.78
C GLN A 167 -7.34 10.45 -13.26
N LEU A 168 -6.66 9.36 -12.90
CA LEU A 168 -5.27 9.38 -12.47
C LEU A 168 -4.35 9.86 -13.60
N ASN A 169 -4.59 9.41 -14.83
CA ASN A 169 -3.86 9.90 -16.00
C ASN A 169 -4.05 11.42 -16.16
N GLU A 170 -5.28 11.93 -16.06
CA GLU A 170 -5.53 13.39 -16.14
C GLU A 170 -4.78 14.16 -15.05
N LEU A 171 -4.79 13.67 -13.80
CA LEU A 171 -4.17 14.34 -12.66
C LEU A 171 -2.63 14.35 -12.73
N ILE A 172 -2.03 13.24 -13.16
CA ILE A 172 -0.56 13.12 -13.28
C ILE A 172 -0.03 13.99 -14.43
N HIS A 173 -0.82 14.17 -15.49
CA HIS A 173 -0.45 14.95 -16.66
C HIS A 173 -1.02 16.38 -16.64
N GLU A 174 -1.37 16.91 -15.47
CA GLU A 174 -1.86 18.28 -15.33
C GLU A 174 -0.81 19.27 -15.86
N LYS A 175 -1.23 20.14 -16.78
CA LYS A 175 -0.35 21.08 -17.49
C LYS A 175 -0.34 22.45 -16.84
N ILE A 176 -1.35 22.76 -16.04
CA ILE A 176 -1.46 24.03 -15.33
C ILE A 176 -0.56 23.96 -14.09
N THR A 177 0.58 24.64 -14.14
CA THR A 177 1.59 24.62 -13.07
C THR A 177 1.01 24.90 -11.70
N GLU A 178 0.10 25.89 -11.56
CA GLU A 178 -0.48 26.21 -10.25
C GLU A 178 -1.35 25.09 -9.66
N LYS A 179 -1.79 24.12 -10.48
CA LYS A 179 -2.63 22.99 -10.07
C LYS A 179 -1.85 21.68 -9.96
N GLN A 180 -0.59 21.64 -10.38
CA GLN A 180 0.18 20.40 -10.43
C GLN A 180 0.36 19.77 -9.05
N GLU A 181 0.77 20.57 -8.04
CA GLU A 181 0.94 20.10 -6.67
C GLU A 181 -0.34 19.44 -6.14
N GLY A 182 -1.46 20.15 -6.23
CA GLY A 182 -2.77 19.65 -5.81
C GLY A 182 -3.25 18.43 -6.58
N SER A 183 -2.99 18.37 -7.88
CA SER A 183 -3.34 17.23 -8.73
C SER A 183 -2.57 15.98 -8.33
N HIS A 184 -1.25 16.10 -8.11
CA HIS A 184 -0.44 15.00 -7.59
C HIS A 184 -0.83 14.62 -6.17
N ARG A 185 -1.21 15.57 -5.32
CA ARG A 185 -1.71 15.29 -3.97
C ARG A 185 -2.95 14.38 -4.02
N VAL A 186 -3.94 14.73 -4.82
CA VAL A 186 -5.18 13.94 -4.98
C VAL A 186 -4.89 12.60 -5.66
N ALA A 187 -4.02 12.57 -6.68
CA ALA A 187 -3.60 11.34 -7.34
C ALA A 187 -2.93 10.37 -6.35
N ALA A 188 -2.02 10.86 -5.51
CA ALA A 188 -1.36 10.09 -4.47
C ALA A 188 -2.36 9.50 -3.47
N GLN A 189 -3.41 10.24 -3.09
CA GLN A 189 -4.47 9.75 -2.20
C GLN A 189 -5.35 8.68 -2.85
N ILE A 190 -5.67 8.83 -4.15
CA ILE A 190 -6.39 7.83 -4.93
C ILE A 190 -5.58 6.54 -4.99
N VAL A 191 -4.30 6.61 -5.38
CA VAL A 191 -3.40 5.45 -5.48
C VAL A 191 -3.26 4.73 -4.13
N ALA A 192 -3.01 5.48 -3.05
CA ALA A 192 -2.96 4.92 -1.70
C ALA A 192 -4.29 4.24 -1.34
N GLY A 193 -5.42 4.86 -1.69
CA GLY A 193 -6.76 4.30 -1.50
C GLY A 193 -7.00 3.01 -2.28
N MET A 194 -6.57 2.95 -3.54
CA MET A 194 -6.67 1.76 -4.40
C MET A 194 -5.89 0.59 -3.81
N ILE A 195 -4.61 0.79 -3.51
CA ILE A 195 -3.73 -0.27 -2.99
C ILE A 195 -4.15 -0.69 -1.57
N CYS A 196 -4.53 0.27 -0.70
CA CYS A 196 -5.02 -0.09 0.63
C CYS A 196 -6.40 -0.77 0.59
N GLY A 197 -7.27 -0.35 -0.32
CA GLY A 197 -8.59 -0.93 -0.55
C GLY A 197 -8.52 -2.34 -1.13
N SER A 198 -7.44 -2.67 -1.84
CA SER A 198 -7.23 -3.97 -2.48
C SER A 198 -6.73 -5.09 -1.56
N THR A 199 -6.54 -4.81 -0.27
CA THR A 199 -5.99 -5.78 0.72
C THR A 199 -6.61 -7.18 0.63
N ASN A 200 -7.93 -7.31 0.45
CA ASN A 200 -8.63 -8.61 0.39
C ASN A 200 -9.19 -8.93 -1.01
N TRP A 201 -8.61 -8.36 -2.07
CA TRP A 201 -8.98 -8.65 -3.46
C TRP A 201 -8.49 -10.03 -3.90
N THR A 202 -9.09 -10.56 -4.97
CA THR A 202 -8.60 -11.80 -5.60
C THR A 202 -7.29 -11.53 -6.33
N LEU A 203 -6.52 -12.59 -6.60
CA LEU A 203 -5.24 -12.49 -7.30
C LEU A 203 -5.42 -11.87 -8.70
N LYS A 204 -6.50 -12.23 -9.41
CA LYS A 204 -6.87 -11.63 -10.70
C LYS A 204 -7.03 -10.11 -10.61
N MET A 205 -7.81 -9.63 -9.64
CA MET A 205 -8.03 -8.19 -9.46
C MET A 205 -6.75 -7.45 -9.05
N LEU A 206 -5.88 -8.10 -8.27
CA LEU A 206 -4.57 -7.55 -7.91
C LEU A 206 -3.65 -7.45 -9.12
N ASN A 207 -3.62 -8.46 -9.99
CA ASN A 207 -2.84 -8.40 -11.23
C ASN A 207 -3.27 -7.21 -12.09
N GLU A 208 -4.58 -7.03 -12.29
CA GLU A 208 -5.14 -5.90 -13.05
C GLU A 208 -4.79 -4.54 -12.42
N LEU A 209 -4.92 -4.42 -11.08
CA LEU A 209 -4.52 -3.23 -10.33
C LEU A 209 -3.06 -2.86 -10.62
N TRP A 210 -2.16 -3.83 -10.49
CA TRP A 210 -0.72 -3.59 -10.60
C TRP A 210 -0.27 -3.40 -12.05
N GLU A 211 -0.90 -4.07 -13.01
CA GLU A 211 -0.64 -3.86 -14.44
C GLU A 211 -0.88 -2.39 -14.84
N LYS A 212 -1.96 -1.78 -14.36
CA LYS A 212 -2.28 -0.37 -14.68
C LYS A 212 -1.51 0.64 -13.81
N LEU A 213 -1.29 0.37 -12.53
CA LEU A 213 -0.62 1.32 -11.63
C LEU A 213 0.90 1.35 -11.78
N THR A 214 1.56 0.24 -12.12
CA THR A 214 3.03 0.17 -12.23
C THR A 214 3.61 1.20 -13.22
N PRO A 215 3.09 1.35 -14.46
CA PRO A 215 3.63 2.37 -15.37
C PRO A 215 3.43 3.80 -14.84
N LEU A 216 2.27 4.10 -14.26
CA LEU A 216 1.97 5.41 -13.68
C LEU A 216 2.91 5.74 -12.51
N LEU A 217 3.13 4.77 -11.61
CA LEU A 217 4.05 4.93 -10.49
C LEU A 217 5.50 5.11 -10.96
N THR A 218 5.90 4.36 -11.99
CA THR A 218 7.23 4.50 -12.60
C THR A 218 7.44 5.90 -13.16
N GLU A 219 6.46 6.40 -13.93
CA GLU A 219 6.50 7.74 -14.51
C GLU A 219 6.58 8.82 -13.42
N VAL A 220 5.73 8.73 -12.40
CA VAL A 220 5.74 9.66 -11.26
C VAL A 220 7.10 9.66 -10.56
N CYS A 221 7.65 8.48 -10.25
CA CYS A 221 8.93 8.38 -9.54
C CYS A 221 10.12 8.91 -10.36
N ASN A 222 10.03 8.88 -11.69
CA ASN A 222 11.04 9.46 -12.59
C ASN A 222 10.95 10.99 -12.71
N ASN A 223 9.78 11.56 -12.44
CA ASN A 223 9.49 12.99 -12.59
C ASN A 223 9.20 13.69 -11.25
N LEU A 224 9.69 13.15 -10.13
CA LEU A 224 9.54 13.79 -8.82
C LEU A 224 10.23 15.16 -8.79
N ASN A 225 9.58 16.12 -8.14
CA ASN A 225 10.13 17.43 -7.79
C ASN A 225 9.90 17.71 -6.29
N SER A 226 10.39 18.84 -5.79
CA SER A 226 10.32 19.20 -4.36
C SER A 226 8.90 19.37 -3.84
N GLU A 227 7.97 19.82 -4.67
CA GLU A 227 6.58 20.10 -4.29
C GLU A 227 5.81 18.78 -4.11
N ILE A 228 5.93 17.86 -5.07
CA ILE A 228 5.11 16.64 -5.09
C ILE A 228 5.71 15.47 -4.27
N LEU A 229 7.01 15.51 -3.96
CA LEU A 229 7.70 14.43 -3.25
C LEU A 229 7.03 14.11 -1.90
N SER A 230 6.59 15.13 -1.17
CA SER A 230 5.97 14.95 0.14
C SER A 230 4.67 14.13 0.07
N HIS A 231 3.88 14.32 -0.99
CA HIS A 231 2.60 13.64 -1.18
C HIS A 231 2.78 12.18 -1.57
N TRP A 232 3.72 11.90 -2.48
CA TRP A 232 4.03 10.54 -2.90
C TRP A 232 4.73 9.75 -1.79
N ASN A 233 5.61 10.40 -1.01
CA ASN A 233 6.17 9.79 0.19
C ASN A 233 5.07 9.38 1.19
N ALA A 234 4.10 10.26 1.45
CA ALA A 234 2.95 9.94 2.30
C ALA A 234 2.09 8.80 1.71
N CYS A 235 1.91 8.75 0.39
CA CYS A 235 1.23 7.65 -0.30
C CYS A 235 1.90 6.29 0.01
N PHE A 236 3.22 6.17 -0.21
CA PHE A 236 3.96 4.94 0.08
C PHE A 236 3.94 4.58 1.57
N PHE A 237 4.10 5.56 2.46
CA PHE A 237 3.94 5.36 3.91
C PHE A 237 2.59 4.71 4.25
N TYR A 238 1.47 5.28 3.77
CA TYR A 238 0.14 4.75 4.08
C TYR A 238 -0.14 3.38 3.44
N ILE A 239 0.50 3.08 2.31
CA ILE A 239 0.43 1.76 1.67
C ILE A 239 1.10 0.69 2.53
N ILE A 240 2.26 1.02 3.13
CA ILE A 240 3.12 0.06 3.82
C ILE A 240 2.76 -0.07 5.30
N ILE A 241 2.40 1.02 5.97
CA ILE A 241 2.21 1.02 7.43
C ILE A 241 1.14 0.00 7.87
N ASN A 242 1.47 -0.76 8.93
CA ASN A 242 0.62 -1.83 9.46
C ASN A 242 0.22 -2.87 8.39
N LYS A 243 1.16 -3.28 7.54
CA LYS A 243 0.97 -4.35 6.56
C LYS A 243 1.97 -5.48 6.73
N ASP A 244 1.53 -6.66 6.30
CA ASP A 244 2.42 -7.78 6.08
C ASP A 244 3.26 -7.53 4.81
N PRO A 245 4.61 -7.58 4.87
CA PRO A 245 5.47 -7.34 3.70
C PRO A 245 5.20 -8.32 2.56
N ARG A 246 4.85 -9.57 2.89
CA ARG A 246 4.55 -10.61 1.90
C ARG A 246 3.28 -10.30 1.10
N ARG A 247 2.32 -9.61 1.72
CA ARG A 247 1.12 -9.09 1.03
C ARG A 247 1.48 -7.91 0.12
N MET A 248 2.44 -7.10 0.53
CA MET A 248 2.89 -5.89 -0.18
C MET A 248 4.13 -6.15 -1.05
N PHE A 249 4.38 -7.41 -1.44
CA PHE A 249 5.58 -7.80 -2.19
C PHE A 249 5.81 -6.98 -3.46
N ARG A 250 4.74 -6.60 -4.16
CA ARG A 250 4.82 -5.76 -5.37
C ARG A 250 5.30 -4.34 -5.09
N VAL A 251 4.90 -3.76 -3.95
CA VAL A 251 5.42 -2.46 -3.49
C VAL A 251 6.90 -2.58 -3.16
N ILE A 252 7.29 -3.63 -2.43
CA ILE A 252 8.69 -3.88 -2.05
C ILE A 252 9.54 -4.03 -3.32
N HIS A 253 9.15 -4.91 -4.25
CA HIS A 253 9.87 -5.08 -5.51
C HIS A 253 9.94 -3.78 -6.31
N PHE A 254 8.83 -3.04 -6.43
CA PHE A 254 8.83 -1.73 -7.10
C PHE A 254 9.84 -0.77 -6.48
N LEU A 255 9.84 -0.60 -5.15
CA LEU A 255 10.81 0.27 -4.47
C LEU A 255 12.25 -0.24 -4.65
N CYS A 256 12.48 -1.56 -4.65
CA CYS A 256 13.80 -2.13 -4.95
C CYS A 256 14.26 -1.85 -6.40
N THR A 257 13.35 -1.76 -7.38
CA THR A 257 13.74 -1.35 -8.73
C THR A 257 14.25 0.09 -8.79
N LEU A 258 13.81 0.97 -7.87
CA LEU A 258 14.30 2.35 -7.78
C LEU A 258 15.73 2.41 -7.23
N ILE A 259 16.14 1.45 -6.40
CA ILE A 259 17.51 1.31 -5.88
C ILE A 259 18.46 0.96 -7.03
N ASN A 260 18.06 -0.02 -7.85
CA ASN A 260 18.88 -0.52 -8.96
C ASN A 260 18.84 0.36 -10.21
N ALA A 261 18.01 1.41 -10.22
CA ALA A 261 17.95 2.34 -11.33
C ALA A 261 19.27 3.10 -11.44
N LYS A 262 19.92 3.07 -12.61
CA LYS A 262 21.18 3.79 -12.86
C LYS A 262 21.11 5.21 -12.32
N SER A 263 22.20 5.66 -11.71
CA SER A 263 22.33 7.02 -11.17
C SER A 263 21.90 8.01 -12.24
N THR A 264 20.79 8.71 -11.97
CA THR A 264 20.40 9.84 -12.80
C THR A 264 21.41 10.93 -12.53
N SER A 265 21.85 11.66 -13.57
CA SER A 265 22.74 12.81 -13.41
C SER A 265 22.20 13.89 -12.46
N ASN A 266 20.91 13.83 -12.11
CA ASN A 266 20.25 14.71 -11.15
C ASN A 266 20.28 14.14 -9.71
N THR A 267 21.09 14.77 -8.87
CA THR A 267 21.20 14.55 -7.42
C THR A 267 19.86 14.62 -6.66
N PHE A 268 18.93 15.48 -7.10
CA PHE A 268 17.62 15.59 -6.45
C PHE A 268 16.82 14.30 -6.60
N ASN A 269 16.78 13.73 -7.81
CA ASN A 269 16.03 12.51 -8.09
C ASN A 269 16.58 11.33 -7.29
N GLU A 270 17.89 11.26 -7.11
CA GLU A 270 18.52 10.27 -6.24
C GLU A 270 18.08 10.45 -4.77
N SER A 271 18.18 11.66 -4.22
CA SER A 271 17.70 11.97 -2.86
C SER A 271 16.20 11.67 -2.67
N ALA A 272 15.39 11.97 -3.69
CA ALA A 272 13.95 11.70 -3.70
C ALA A 272 13.64 10.20 -3.68
N ARG A 273 14.35 9.38 -4.46
CA ARG A 273 14.22 7.92 -4.44
C ARG A 273 14.54 7.35 -3.05
N TRP A 274 15.64 7.78 -2.45
CA TRP A 274 16.01 7.37 -1.09
C TRP A 274 14.96 7.76 -0.04
N CYS A 275 14.33 8.92 -0.21
CA CYS A 275 13.18 9.32 0.61
C CYS A 275 12.04 8.29 0.52
N LEU A 276 11.70 7.80 -0.68
CA LEU A 276 10.67 6.78 -0.86
C LEU A 276 11.08 5.41 -0.31
N ILE A 277 12.32 4.97 -0.56
CA ILE A 277 12.87 3.69 -0.10
C ILE A 277 12.83 3.58 1.43
N ARG A 278 13.05 4.69 2.14
CA ARG A 278 12.98 4.74 3.60
C ARG A 278 11.64 4.27 4.19
N ASN A 279 10.54 4.34 3.43
CA ASN A 279 9.25 3.80 3.87
C ASN A 279 9.27 2.27 4.10
N LEU A 280 10.27 1.54 3.59
CA LEU A 280 10.46 0.13 3.89
C LEU A 280 10.67 -0.14 5.39
N ASP A 281 11.14 0.84 6.17
CA ASP A 281 11.37 0.72 7.62
C ASP A 281 10.07 0.38 8.39
N GLU A 282 8.92 0.76 7.84
CA GLU A 282 7.61 0.42 8.40
C GLU A 282 7.32 -1.09 8.45
N PHE A 283 8.07 -1.92 7.69
CA PHE A 283 8.00 -3.38 7.79
C PHE A 283 8.86 -3.97 8.94
N GLN A 284 9.74 -3.16 9.54
CA GLN A 284 10.55 -3.51 10.70
C GLN A 284 11.37 -4.79 10.50
N TRP A 285 11.41 -5.67 11.49
CA TRP A 285 12.17 -6.93 11.52
C TRP A 285 11.80 -7.95 10.43
N ARG A 286 10.77 -7.69 9.61
CA ARG A 286 10.23 -8.68 8.66
C ARG A 286 10.82 -8.61 7.26
N ILE A 287 11.73 -7.69 6.97
CA ILE A 287 12.37 -7.58 5.66
C ILE A 287 13.92 -7.56 5.71
N PRO A 288 14.58 -8.42 6.52
CA PRO A 288 16.03 -8.33 6.71
C PRO A 288 16.81 -8.52 5.40
N SER A 289 16.41 -9.44 4.51
CA SER A 289 17.07 -9.63 3.20
C SER A 289 17.01 -8.37 2.32
N VAL A 290 15.89 -7.64 2.34
CA VAL A 290 15.74 -6.40 1.58
C VAL A 290 16.72 -5.36 2.10
N TRP A 291 16.82 -5.21 3.43
CA TRP A 291 17.77 -4.29 4.03
C TRP A 291 19.22 -4.67 3.74
N CYS A 292 19.57 -5.95 3.75
CA CYS A 292 20.91 -6.41 3.35
C CYS A 292 21.28 -5.95 1.93
N GLU A 293 20.35 -6.00 0.97
CA GLU A 293 20.59 -5.50 -0.39
C GLU A 293 20.65 -3.96 -0.44
N VAL A 294 19.77 -3.29 0.30
CA VAL A 294 19.77 -1.82 0.41
C VAL A 294 21.10 -1.31 0.98
N TYR A 295 21.62 -1.97 2.02
CA TYR A 295 22.88 -1.58 2.69
C TYR A 295 24.09 -1.62 1.76
N LYS A 296 24.15 -2.59 0.83
CA LYS A 296 25.23 -2.64 -0.17
C LYS A 296 25.29 -1.36 -1.00
N HIS A 297 24.14 -0.82 -1.38
CA HIS A 297 24.03 0.43 -2.14
C HIS A 297 24.29 1.66 -1.26
N ILE A 298 23.79 1.66 -0.01
CA ILE A 298 24.07 2.76 0.93
C ILE A 298 25.57 2.90 1.16
N ALA A 299 26.30 1.78 1.32
CA ALA A 299 27.74 1.80 1.57
C ALA A 299 28.53 2.53 0.47
N GLU A 300 28.12 2.42 -0.79
CA GLU A 300 28.73 3.12 -1.93
C GLU A 300 28.42 4.63 -1.93
N LEU A 301 27.35 5.05 -1.26
CA LEU A 301 26.87 6.43 -1.24
C LEU A 301 27.22 7.20 0.05
N LEU A 302 27.90 6.58 1.02
CA LEU A 302 28.28 7.24 2.27
C LEU A 302 29.15 8.48 2.03
N ASP A 303 30.08 8.40 1.07
CA ASP A 303 30.96 9.50 0.67
C ASP A 303 30.39 10.33 -0.50
N HIS A 304 29.10 10.17 -0.83
CA HIS A 304 28.46 10.86 -1.95
C HIS A 304 28.59 12.39 -1.80
N SER A 305 28.94 13.12 -2.86
CA SER A 305 29.28 14.55 -2.80
C SER A 305 28.14 15.44 -2.25
N SER A 306 26.89 15.07 -2.53
CA SER A 306 25.70 15.79 -2.07
C SER A 306 25.31 15.47 -0.63
N LEU A 307 25.21 16.52 0.20
CA LEU A 307 24.68 16.43 1.56
C LEU A 307 23.24 15.90 1.59
N SER A 308 22.39 16.29 0.64
CA SER A 308 20.99 15.85 0.62
C SER A 308 20.82 14.35 0.39
N VAL A 309 21.77 13.71 -0.30
CA VAL A 309 21.80 12.26 -0.47
C VAL A 309 22.30 11.61 0.82
N ARG A 310 23.43 12.08 1.36
CA ARG A 310 23.99 11.56 2.63
C ARG A 310 23.01 11.64 3.80
N THR A 311 22.25 12.73 3.94
CA THR A 311 21.24 12.88 5.01
C THR A 311 20.04 11.95 4.83
N ARG A 312 19.73 11.48 3.61
CA ARG A 312 18.59 10.58 3.37
C ARG A 312 18.93 9.11 3.58
N ILE A 313 20.19 8.73 3.37
CA ILE A 313 20.68 7.37 3.56
C ILE A 313 21.13 7.08 5.00
N ALA A 314 21.45 8.13 5.78
CA ALA A 314 21.79 8.06 7.20
C ALA A 314 20.53 7.83 8.06
#